data_AF-A0A3D5ECG4-F1
#
_entry.id   AF-A0A3D5ECG4-F1
#
_cell.length_a   1.000
_cell.length_b   1.000
_cell.length_c   1.000
_cell.angle_alpha   90.00
_cell.angle_beta   90.00
_cell.angle_gamma   90.00
#
_symmetry.space_group_name_H-M   'P 1'
#
loop_
_entity.id
_entity.type
_entity.pdbx_description
1 polymer ?
#
loop_
_entity_poly.entity_id
_entity_poly.type
_entity_poly.pdbx_seq_one_letter_code
_entity_poly.pdbx_strand_id
1 'polypeptide(L)'
;MNNKLLAGGAIAIVAGALLYSQNKASVDVDLPELAYVPADTAVFYGQLKPFPYSKYFALMPDAMKGTSDLTPIIAELKTVDDKNALFLASLMEKYQQSLSSYDAFKSIWGFGDDYKGMMYAQGLMPIVRFQVADQSSIINSIKQSADETGIAYTTESLEGVSYTRFAIELEGLDNFNLIASTHNNWATLTLTTALSNDQDLRIALGVEKPAQSLAETKKLPELIKTFSLDGNSVG
;
A
#
# COMPACT_ATOMS: atom_id res chain seq x y z
N MET A 1 -8.17 -9.75 28.25
CA MET A 1 -8.15 -8.98 26.98
C MET A 1 -7.28 -9.73 26.00
N ASN A 2 -7.83 -10.11 24.84
CA ASN A 2 -7.09 -10.86 23.82
C ASN A 2 -6.37 -9.87 22.89
N ASN A 3 -5.05 -9.72 23.06
CA ASN A 3 -4.16 -8.90 22.22
C ASN A 3 -3.99 -9.45 20.78
N LYS A 4 -4.97 -10.20 20.26
CA LYS A 4 -4.90 -10.93 18.99
C LYS A 4 -5.69 -10.28 17.84
N LEU A 5 -6.45 -9.21 18.11
CA LEU A 5 -7.27 -8.54 17.08
C LEU A 5 -6.54 -7.41 16.33
N LEU A 6 -5.40 -6.92 16.83
CA LEU A 6 -4.66 -5.80 16.22
C LEU A 6 -3.62 -6.23 15.16
N ALA A 7 -3.55 -7.51 14.82
CA ALA A 7 -2.67 -8.02 13.75
C ALA A 7 -3.34 -8.05 12.36
N GLY A 8 -4.59 -7.58 12.24
CA GLY A 8 -5.45 -7.80 11.08
C GLY A 8 -5.66 -6.57 10.19
N GLY A 9 -4.61 -5.86 9.82
CA GLY A 9 -4.67 -4.75 8.85
C GLY A 9 -4.09 -5.15 7.50
N ALA A 10 -4.38 -6.35 7.01
CA ALA A 10 -3.91 -6.76 5.69
C ALA A 10 -4.69 -5.99 4.62
N ILE A 11 -4.05 -5.00 4.01
CA ILE A 11 -4.45 -4.53 2.68
C ILE A 11 -4.42 -5.77 1.80
N ALA A 12 -5.60 -6.26 1.39
CA ALA A 12 -5.73 -7.38 0.48
C ALA A 12 -5.20 -6.95 -0.90
N ILE A 13 -3.89 -6.98 -1.07
CA ILE A 13 -3.27 -7.02 -2.39
C ILE A 13 -3.49 -8.44 -2.87
N VAL A 14 -4.50 -8.62 -3.73
CA VAL A 14 -4.63 -9.84 -4.52
C VAL A 14 -3.38 -9.95 -5.38
N ALA A 15 -2.40 -10.74 -4.93
CA ALA A 15 -1.33 -11.23 -5.78
C ALA A 15 -1.99 -12.16 -6.80
N GLY A 16 -2.47 -11.58 -7.90
CA GLY A 16 -3.02 -12.32 -9.03
C GLY A 16 -1.91 -13.06 -9.75
N ALA A 17 -1.49 -14.21 -9.22
CA ALA A 17 -0.72 -15.19 -9.98
C ALA A 17 -1.67 -15.90 -10.97
N LEU A 18 -2.04 -15.20 -12.06
CA LEU A 18 -2.67 -15.87 -13.19
C LEU A 18 -1.57 -16.53 -14.02
N LEU A 19 -1.40 -17.84 -13.82
CA LEU A 19 -0.59 -18.70 -14.66
C LEU A 19 -1.19 -18.73 -16.07
N TYR A 20 -0.64 -17.93 -17.00
CA TYR A 20 -0.84 -18.14 -18.43
C TYR A 20 0.51 -18.31 -19.14
N SER A 21 0.58 -19.42 -19.86
CA SER A 21 1.73 -20.09 -20.48
C SER A 21 2.72 -19.22 -21.29
N GLN A 22 4.00 -19.54 -21.07
CA GLN A 22 5.15 -19.58 -21.99
C GLN A 22 5.21 -18.55 -23.13
N ASN A 23 6.01 -17.51 -22.92
CA ASN A 23 6.98 -17.08 -23.92
C ASN A 23 8.29 -16.69 -23.23
N LYS A 24 9.39 -17.38 -23.59
CA LYS A 24 10.76 -17.08 -23.17
C LYS A 24 11.26 -15.78 -23.83
N ALA A 25 10.62 -14.65 -23.54
CA ALA A 25 11.26 -13.36 -23.72
C ALA A 25 12.15 -13.10 -22.50
N SER A 26 13.34 -12.54 -22.70
CA SER A 26 14.08 -11.93 -21.59
C SER A 26 13.15 -10.92 -20.94
N VAL A 27 12.68 -11.22 -19.73
CA VAL A 27 11.85 -10.30 -18.97
C VAL A 27 12.75 -9.17 -18.53
N ASP A 28 12.70 -8.07 -19.28
CA ASP A 28 13.30 -6.82 -18.86
C ASP A 28 12.44 -6.23 -17.74
N VAL A 29 13.08 -6.01 -16.59
CA VAL A 29 12.45 -5.44 -15.40
C VAL A 29 12.68 -3.93 -15.48
N ASP A 30 11.81 -3.25 -16.22
CA ASP A 30 11.89 -1.80 -16.43
C ASP A 30 10.83 -1.06 -15.59
N LEU A 31 11.20 -0.77 -14.35
CA LEU A 31 10.42 0.07 -13.44
C LEU A 31 11.39 0.99 -12.65
N PRO A 32 11.47 2.30 -13.00
CA PRO A 32 12.39 3.24 -12.34
C PRO A 32 12.25 3.29 -10.81
N GLU A 33 11.05 3.04 -10.29
CA GLU A 33 10.75 3.09 -8.87
C GLU A 33 11.43 1.98 -8.07
N LEU A 34 11.94 0.93 -8.72
CA LEU A 34 12.80 -0.07 -8.08
C LEU A 34 14.11 0.51 -7.56
N ALA A 35 14.53 1.69 -8.05
CA ALA A 35 15.69 2.41 -7.52
C ALA A 35 15.47 2.92 -6.07
N TYR A 36 14.23 2.92 -5.58
CA TYR A 36 13.88 3.29 -4.20
C TYR A 36 13.52 2.07 -3.33
N VAL A 37 13.65 0.86 -3.87
CA VAL A 37 13.42 -0.38 -3.13
C VAL A 37 14.76 -0.89 -2.61
N PRO A 38 14.94 -1.11 -1.30
CA PRO A 38 16.17 -1.65 -0.74
C PRO A 38 16.46 -3.05 -1.27
N ALA A 39 17.71 -3.30 -1.67
CA ALA A 39 18.12 -4.62 -2.18
C ALA A 39 18.00 -5.72 -1.11
N ASP A 40 18.11 -5.37 0.16
CA ASP A 40 18.05 -6.25 1.33
C ASP A 40 16.66 -6.29 1.99
N THR A 41 15.63 -5.76 1.31
CA THR A 41 14.24 -5.84 1.80
C THR A 41 13.87 -7.28 2.19
N ALA A 42 13.27 -7.42 3.38
CA ALA A 42 12.86 -8.72 3.91
C ALA A 42 11.69 -9.35 3.16
N VAL A 43 10.86 -8.51 2.53
CA VAL A 43 9.70 -8.90 1.71
C VAL A 43 9.66 -8.02 0.47
N PHE A 44 9.24 -8.57 -0.66
CA PHE A 44 8.97 -7.78 -1.85
C PHE A 44 7.79 -8.37 -2.59
N TYR A 45 6.87 -7.51 -3.01
CA TYR A 45 5.90 -7.78 -4.06
C TYR A 45 5.88 -6.57 -4.98
N GLY A 46 5.76 -6.78 -6.29
CA GLY A 46 5.66 -5.70 -7.26
C GLY A 46 4.81 -6.08 -8.46
N GLN A 47 3.83 -5.26 -8.79
CA GLN A 47 3.18 -5.18 -10.10
C GLN A 47 4.06 -4.27 -10.98
N LEU A 48 5.02 -4.88 -11.66
CA LEU A 48 6.11 -4.20 -12.38
C LEU A 48 5.63 -3.57 -13.69
N LYS A 49 4.66 -4.20 -14.35
CA LYS A 49 4.03 -3.71 -15.58
C LYS A 49 2.60 -3.21 -15.33
N PRO A 50 2.09 -2.26 -16.13
CA PRO A 50 0.74 -1.74 -15.95
C PRO A 50 -0.30 -2.87 -15.98
N PHE A 51 -1.10 -3.00 -14.94
CA PHE A 51 -2.25 -3.90 -14.88
C PHE A 51 -3.53 -3.13 -15.19
N PRO A 52 -4.32 -3.51 -16.22
CA PRO A 52 -5.50 -2.76 -16.64
C PRO A 52 -6.69 -3.00 -15.69
N TYR A 53 -6.61 -2.44 -14.48
CA TYR A 53 -7.54 -2.71 -13.39
C TYR A 53 -8.97 -2.31 -13.77
N SER A 54 -9.16 -1.22 -14.51
CA SER A 54 -10.48 -0.77 -14.98
C SER A 54 -11.21 -1.84 -15.80
N LYS A 55 -10.49 -2.48 -16.74
CA LYS A 55 -11.03 -3.55 -17.60
C LYS A 55 -11.31 -4.81 -16.78
N TYR A 56 -10.40 -5.16 -15.88
CA TYR A 56 -10.58 -6.33 -15.02
C TYR A 56 -11.78 -6.15 -14.09
N PHE A 57 -11.92 -4.99 -13.46
CA PHE A 57 -13.03 -4.66 -12.57
C PHE A 57 -14.40 -4.79 -13.27
N ALA A 58 -14.49 -4.39 -14.54
CA ALA A 58 -15.72 -4.51 -15.32
C ALA A 58 -16.09 -5.97 -15.67
N LEU A 59 -15.10 -6.86 -15.77
CA LEU A 59 -15.26 -8.26 -16.13
C LEU A 59 -15.33 -9.20 -14.93
N MET A 60 -14.87 -8.73 -13.77
CA MET A 60 -14.79 -9.51 -12.55
C MET A 60 -16.22 -9.78 -12.01
N PRO A 61 -16.59 -11.04 -11.72
CA PRO A 61 -17.84 -11.34 -11.04
C PRO A 61 -17.92 -10.59 -9.71
N ASP A 62 -19.11 -10.16 -9.28
CA ASP A 62 -19.24 -9.41 -8.02
C ASP A 62 -18.60 -10.15 -6.84
N ALA A 63 -18.81 -11.47 -6.76
CA ALA A 63 -18.19 -12.34 -5.74
C ALA A 63 -16.64 -12.39 -5.76
N MET A 64 -16.01 -11.91 -6.83
CA MET A 64 -14.56 -11.86 -6.99
C MET A 64 -14.01 -10.43 -6.83
N LYS A 65 -14.86 -9.40 -6.77
CA LYS A 65 -14.44 -7.97 -6.64
C LYS A 65 -13.84 -7.61 -5.27
N GLY A 66 -13.37 -8.59 -4.50
CA GLY A 66 -12.88 -8.37 -3.13
C GLY A 66 -13.98 -8.43 -2.08
N THR A 67 -15.09 -9.13 -2.35
CA THR A 67 -16.24 -9.30 -1.45
C THR A 67 -15.99 -10.30 -0.32
N SER A 68 -14.82 -10.25 0.32
CA SER A 68 -14.88 -10.60 1.75
C SER A 68 -15.76 -9.53 2.36
N ASP A 69 -17.01 -9.88 2.65
CA ASP A 69 -17.91 -8.94 3.30
C ASP A 69 -17.24 -8.47 4.58
N LEU A 70 -16.76 -7.22 4.59
CA LEU A 70 -16.06 -6.67 5.73
C LEU A 70 -17.05 -6.20 6.79
N THR A 71 -18.35 -6.16 6.49
CA THR A 71 -19.42 -5.72 7.40
C THR A 71 -19.33 -6.37 8.78
N PRO A 72 -19.08 -7.69 8.93
CA PRO A 72 -18.96 -8.30 10.25
C PRO A 72 -17.78 -7.75 11.07
N ILE A 73 -16.61 -7.59 10.44
CA ILE A 73 -15.39 -7.08 11.12
C ILE A 73 -15.54 -5.59 11.42
N ILE A 74 -16.09 -4.82 10.47
CA ILE A 74 -16.40 -3.39 10.66
C ILE A 74 -17.37 -3.21 11.82
N ALA A 75 -18.43 -4.02 11.88
CA ALA A 75 -19.40 -3.97 12.97
C ALA A 75 -18.74 -4.30 14.32
N GLU A 76 -17.87 -5.32 14.38
CA GLU A 76 -17.11 -5.67 15.59
C GLU A 76 -16.23 -4.51 16.05
N LEU A 77 -15.44 -3.91 15.15
CA LEU A 77 -14.57 -2.76 15.47
C LEU A 77 -15.37 -1.56 15.99
N LYS A 78 -16.58 -1.34 15.46
CA LYS A 78 -17.48 -0.26 15.91
C LYS A 78 -18.09 -0.48 17.29
N THR A 79 -18.04 -1.70 17.84
CA THR A 79 -18.47 -1.95 19.22
C THR A 79 -17.39 -1.62 20.25
N VAL A 80 -16.14 -1.43 19.81
CA VAL A 80 -15.02 -1.07 20.68
C VAL A 80 -15.04 0.43 20.91
N ASP A 81 -15.03 0.86 22.18
CA ASP A 81 -14.88 2.27 22.55
C ASP A 81 -13.40 2.70 22.45
N ASP A 82 -12.85 2.63 21.24
CA ASP A 82 -11.47 2.97 20.90
C ASP A 82 -11.41 3.70 19.55
N LYS A 83 -10.77 4.86 19.53
CA LYS A 83 -10.69 5.70 18.32
C LYS A 83 -9.90 5.03 17.18
N ASN A 84 -8.89 4.22 17.50
CA ASN A 84 -8.09 3.54 16.48
C ASN A 84 -8.90 2.42 15.81
N ALA A 85 -9.70 1.68 16.60
CA ALA A 85 -10.63 0.68 16.07
C ALA A 85 -11.68 1.33 15.15
N LEU A 86 -12.25 2.48 15.57
CA LEU A 86 -13.18 3.24 14.75
C LEU A 86 -12.53 3.78 13.46
N PHE A 87 -11.28 4.25 13.55
CA PHE A 87 -10.51 4.71 12.39
C PHE A 87 -10.26 3.60 11.38
N LEU A 88 -9.83 2.43 11.85
CA LEU A 88 -9.68 1.24 11.00
C LEU A 88 -11.02 0.84 10.38
N ALA A 89 -12.11 0.87 11.15
CA ALA A 89 -13.45 0.59 10.63
C ALA A 89 -13.85 1.57 9.52
N SER A 90 -13.63 2.87 9.68
CA SER A 90 -13.93 3.88 8.65
C SER A 90 -13.10 3.65 7.37
N LEU A 91 -11.82 3.31 7.49
CA LEU A 91 -10.98 2.95 6.34
C LEU A 91 -11.49 1.69 5.61
N MET A 92 -11.89 0.66 6.36
CA MET A 92 -12.46 -0.57 5.80
C MET A 92 -13.81 -0.32 5.11
N GLU A 93 -14.65 0.57 5.66
CA GLU A 93 -15.89 0.99 5.03
C GLU A 93 -15.64 1.71 3.70
N LYS A 94 -14.68 2.65 3.66
CA LYS A 94 -14.29 3.31 2.41
C LYS A 94 -13.73 2.31 1.40
N TYR A 95 -12.97 1.32 1.85
CA TYR A 95 -12.49 0.26 0.97
C TYR A 95 -13.65 -0.55 0.40
N GLN A 96 -14.58 -1.04 1.22
CA GLN A 96 -15.75 -1.77 0.75
C GLN A 96 -16.62 -0.92 -0.18
N GLN A 97 -16.84 0.36 0.13
CA GLN A 97 -17.55 1.30 -0.73
C GLN A 97 -16.86 1.47 -2.09
N SER A 98 -15.53 1.52 -2.10
CA SER A 98 -14.74 1.68 -3.32
C SER A 98 -14.88 0.51 -4.29
N LEU A 99 -15.26 -0.68 -3.80
CA LEU A 99 -15.49 -1.87 -4.62
C LEU A 99 -16.89 -1.91 -5.27
N SER A 100 -17.76 -0.93 -4.99
CA SER A 100 -19.09 -0.85 -5.60
C SER A 100 -19.05 -0.49 -7.09
N SER A 101 -18.07 0.32 -7.50
CA SER A 101 -17.83 0.68 -8.89
C SER A 101 -16.41 1.15 -9.08
N TYR A 102 -15.91 1.06 -10.31
CA TYR A 102 -14.58 1.56 -10.62
C TYR A 102 -14.48 3.09 -10.48
N ASP A 103 -15.57 3.84 -10.72
CA ASP A 103 -15.60 5.28 -10.45
C ASP A 103 -15.51 5.60 -8.96
N ALA A 104 -16.15 4.81 -8.08
CA ALA A 104 -15.96 4.92 -6.64
C ALA A 104 -14.51 4.63 -6.23
N PHE A 105 -13.89 3.61 -6.84
CA PHE A 105 -12.49 3.26 -6.60
C PHE A 105 -11.54 4.42 -6.94
N LYS A 106 -11.73 5.05 -8.10
CA LYS A 106 -10.96 6.24 -8.50
C LYS A 106 -11.23 7.43 -7.58
N SER A 107 -12.49 7.70 -7.26
CA SER A 107 -12.86 8.87 -6.44
C SER A 107 -12.29 8.80 -5.03
N ILE A 108 -12.31 7.62 -4.41
CA ILE A 108 -11.88 7.43 -3.02
C ILE A 108 -10.35 7.34 -2.94
N TRP A 109 -9.71 6.60 -3.84
CA TRP A 109 -8.29 6.27 -3.70
C TRP A 109 -7.38 6.94 -4.74
N GLY A 110 -7.94 7.57 -5.75
CA GLY A 110 -7.20 8.30 -6.78
C GLY A 110 -6.53 7.41 -7.82
N PHE A 111 -6.91 6.14 -7.93
CA PHE A 111 -6.33 5.23 -8.93
C PHE A 111 -6.59 5.69 -10.37
N GLY A 112 -5.68 5.32 -11.28
CA GLY A 112 -5.87 5.40 -12.72
C GLY A 112 -6.32 4.07 -13.33
N ASP A 113 -6.56 4.08 -14.65
CA ASP A 113 -7.05 2.91 -15.40
C ASP A 113 -6.10 1.73 -15.40
N ASP A 114 -4.80 2.03 -15.35
CA ASP A 114 -3.74 1.06 -15.17
C ASP A 114 -3.12 1.23 -13.78
N TYR A 115 -2.76 0.09 -13.20
CA TYR A 115 -2.17 -0.01 -11.87
C TYR A 115 -0.76 -0.55 -11.95
N LYS A 116 0.17 0.15 -11.28
CA LYS A 116 1.44 -0.41 -10.80
C LYS A 116 1.52 -0.20 -9.30
N GLY A 117 2.19 -1.10 -8.62
CA GLY A 117 2.33 -1.02 -7.18
C GLY A 117 3.41 -1.96 -6.66
N MET A 118 3.91 -1.65 -5.48
CA MET A 118 4.94 -2.42 -4.80
C MET A 118 4.65 -2.44 -3.30
N MET A 119 4.99 -3.55 -2.66
CA MET A 119 5.06 -3.69 -1.22
C MET A 119 6.46 -4.19 -0.88
N TYR A 120 7.13 -3.54 0.05
CA TYR A 120 8.47 -3.90 0.49
C TYR A 120 8.72 -3.40 1.92
N ALA A 121 9.92 -3.61 2.45
CA ALA A 121 10.33 -3.12 3.74
C ALA A 121 11.63 -2.30 3.64
N GLN A 122 11.74 -1.26 4.46
CA GLN A 122 12.98 -0.56 4.79
C GLN A 122 13.19 -0.70 6.30
N GLY A 123 14.19 -1.50 6.70
CA GLY A 123 14.31 -1.90 8.10
C GLY A 123 13.03 -2.56 8.63
N LEU A 124 12.41 -1.95 9.65
CA LEU A 124 11.14 -2.41 10.23
C LEU A 124 9.90 -1.71 9.63
N MET A 125 10.07 -0.79 8.68
CA MET A 125 8.97 -0.03 8.08
C MET A 125 8.40 -0.79 6.88
N PRO A 126 7.16 -1.30 6.95
CA PRO A 126 6.48 -1.81 5.76
C PRO A 126 6.09 -0.62 4.88
N ILE A 127 6.36 -0.72 3.59
CA ILE A 127 6.10 0.34 2.62
C ILE A 127 5.20 -0.24 1.54
N VAL A 128 4.06 0.41 1.32
CA VAL A 128 3.17 0.15 0.19
C VAL A 128 3.21 1.37 -0.70
N ARG A 129 3.56 1.17 -1.97
CA ARG A 129 3.60 2.20 -3.01
C ARG A 129 2.72 1.82 -4.17
N PHE A 130 1.95 2.75 -4.68
CA PHE A 130 1.13 2.51 -5.85
C PHE A 130 0.90 3.76 -6.67
N GLN A 131 0.73 3.59 -7.97
CA GLN A 131 0.43 4.69 -8.87
C GLN A 131 -0.98 5.22 -8.62
N VAL A 132 -1.08 6.55 -8.65
CA VAL A 132 -2.32 7.31 -8.53
C VAL A 132 -2.40 8.36 -9.63
N ALA A 133 -3.58 8.49 -10.22
CA ALA A 133 -3.93 9.56 -11.14
C ALA A 133 -4.31 10.85 -10.40
N ASP A 134 -5.04 10.73 -9.29
CA ASP A 134 -5.35 11.82 -8.36
C ASP A 134 -4.53 11.66 -7.07
N GLN A 135 -3.53 12.52 -6.91
CA GLN A 135 -2.63 12.50 -5.76
C GLN A 135 -3.32 12.96 -4.45
N SER A 136 -4.46 13.64 -4.54
CA SER A 136 -5.15 14.16 -3.35
C SER A 136 -6.14 13.17 -2.75
N SER A 137 -6.78 12.32 -3.57
CA SER A 137 -7.88 11.44 -3.14
C SER A 137 -7.49 10.52 -1.98
N ILE A 138 -6.37 9.79 -2.08
CA ILE A 138 -5.93 8.85 -1.04
C ILE A 138 -5.70 9.55 0.30
N ILE A 139 -5.00 10.69 0.30
CA ILE A 139 -4.69 11.43 1.53
C ILE A 139 -5.98 12.02 2.12
N ASN A 140 -6.85 12.59 1.28
CA ASN A 140 -8.12 13.16 1.72
C ASN A 140 -9.07 12.10 2.29
N SER A 141 -9.12 10.90 1.71
CA SER A 141 -9.92 9.79 2.23
C SER A 141 -9.46 9.30 3.59
N ILE A 142 -8.13 9.26 3.83
CA ILE A 142 -7.58 8.91 5.15
C ILE A 142 -7.85 10.05 6.15
N LYS A 143 -7.66 11.32 5.76
CA LYS A 143 -7.98 12.49 6.59
C LYS A 143 -9.45 12.53 7.00
N GLN A 144 -10.36 12.27 6.06
CA GLN A 144 -11.78 12.20 6.36
C GLN A 144 -12.08 11.11 7.40
N SER A 145 -11.46 9.94 7.27
CA SER A 145 -11.62 8.85 8.26
C SER A 145 -11.08 9.27 9.64
N ALA A 146 -9.98 10.04 9.67
CA ALA A 146 -9.41 10.56 10.89
C ALA A 146 -10.30 11.62 11.55
N ASP A 147 -10.86 12.54 10.76
CA ASP A 147 -11.82 13.56 11.22
C ASP A 147 -13.08 12.93 11.80
N GLU A 148 -13.63 11.89 11.15
CA GLU A 148 -14.82 11.16 11.59
C GLU A 148 -14.64 10.46 12.95
N THR A 149 -13.40 10.12 13.30
CA THR A 149 -13.07 9.26 14.46
C THR A 149 -12.25 9.99 15.52
N GLY A 150 -11.84 11.23 15.26
CA GLY A 150 -11.05 12.05 16.16
C GLY A 150 -9.58 11.63 16.27
N ILE A 151 -9.03 10.97 15.24
CA ILE A 151 -7.59 10.70 15.13
C ILE A 151 -6.86 11.99 14.78
N ALA A 152 -5.84 12.34 15.56
CA ALA A 152 -5.00 13.50 15.28
C ALA A 152 -4.07 13.23 14.09
N TYR A 153 -3.87 14.24 13.25
CA TYR A 153 -2.87 14.18 12.19
C TYR A 153 -2.18 15.52 11.94
N THR A 154 -0.95 15.44 11.45
CA THR A 154 -0.14 16.60 11.04
C THR A 154 0.33 16.42 9.61
N THR A 155 0.29 17.48 8.80
CA THR A 155 0.95 17.50 7.49
C THR A 155 2.31 18.18 7.65
N GLU A 156 3.35 17.45 7.25
CA GLU A 156 4.75 17.85 7.33
C GLU A 156 5.38 17.83 5.93
N SER A 157 6.60 18.34 5.82
CA SER A 157 7.40 18.32 4.60
C SER A 157 8.81 17.87 4.91
N LEU A 158 9.35 16.98 4.08
CA LEU A 158 10.71 16.48 4.16
C LEU A 158 11.35 16.67 2.78
N GLU A 159 12.27 17.63 2.69
CA GLU A 159 13.02 17.93 1.46
C GLU A 159 12.13 18.11 0.21
N GLY A 160 10.97 18.75 0.39
CA GLY A 160 10.02 19.03 -0.69
C GLY A 160 8.95 17.95 -0.91
N VAL A 161 9.03 16.81 -0.21
CA VAL A 161 7.96 15.80 -0.19
C VAL A 161 7.06 16.04 1.01
N SER A 162 5.80 16.39 0.74
CA SER A 162 4.80 16.50 1.80
C SER A 162 4.24 15.13 2.17
N TYR A 163 4.08 14.91 3.47
CA TYR A 163 3.44 13.71 4.01
C TYR A 163 2.53 14.07 5.17
N THR A 164 1.52 13.23 5.43
CA THR A 164 0.63 13.34 6.58
C THR A 164 0.93 12.20 7.55
N ARG A 165 1.13 12.53 8.82
CA ARG A 165 1.27 11.60 9.93
C ARG A 165 -0.05 11.52 10.67
N PHE A 166 -0.62 10.33 10.76
CA PHE A 166 -1.80 10.02 11.57
C PHE A 166 -1.36 9.29 12.84
N ALA A 167 -1.64 9.88 14.00
CA ALA A 167 -1.25 9.34 15.29
C ALA A 167 -2.18 8.18 15.66
N ILE A 168 -1.61 7.00 15.85
CA ILE A 168 -2.35 5.80 16.25
C ILE A 168 -1.89 5.43 17.66
N GLU A 169 -2.82 5.39 18.60
CA GLU A 169 -2.53 5.14 20.01
C GLU A 169 -2.63 3.64 20.31
N LEU A 170 -1.49 2.94 20.42
CA LEU A 170 -1.47 1.52 20.76
C LEU A 170 -0.86 1.31 22.14
N GLU A 171 -1.54 0.54 23.00
CA GLU A 171 -1.05 0.25 24.34
C GLU A 171 0.35 -0.41 24.28
N GLY A 172 1.33 0.22 24.93
CA GLY A 172 2.71 -0.26 24.98
C GLY A 172 3.56 0.04 23.74
N LEU A 173 3.06 0.83 22.78
CA LEU A 173 3.81 1.27 21.61
C LEU A 173 3.80 2.80 21.49
N ASP A 174 4.96 3.40 21.76
CA ASP A 174 5.15 4.84 21.60
C ASP A 174 5.38 5.21 20.12
N ASN A 175 4.86 6.38 19.74
CA ASN A 175 5.05 6.99 18.42
C ASN A 175 4.68 6.07 17.24
N PHE A 176 3.63 5.25 17.40
CA PHE A 176 3.09 4.47 16.30
C PHE A 176 2.25 5.37 15.39
N ASN A 177 2.65 5.51 14.13
CA ASN A 177 1.95 6.39 13.19
C ASN A 177 1.77 5.74 11.83
N LEU A 178 0.62 6.01 11.21
CA LEU A 178 0.47 5.85 9.77
C LEU A 178 1.02 7.09 9.06
N ILE A 179 1.91 6.87 8.11
CA ILE A 179 2.44 7.90 7.22
C ILE A 179 1.83 7.70 5.84
N ALA A 180 1.27 8.78 5.30
CA ALA A 180 0.76 8.80 3.93
C ALA A 180 1.35 9.98 3.15
N SER A 181 1.85 9.73 1.95
CA SER A 181 2.34 10.77 1.05
C SER A 181 1.96 10.48 -0.39
N THR A 182 2.01 11.52 -1.22
CA THR A 182 1.95 11.37 -2.67
C THR A 182 3.05 12.20 -3.31
N HIS A 183 3.82 11.59 -4.20
CA HIS A 183 4.91 12.26 -4.91
C HIS A 183 5.07 11.63 -6.29
N ASN A 184 5.18 12.46 -7.34
CA ASN A 184 5.36 12.01 -8.74
C ASN A 184 4.36 10.93 -9.17
N ASN A 185 3.06 11.10 -8.86
CA ASN A 185 2.00 10.13 -9.17
C ASN A 185 2.12 8.79 -8.44
N TRP A 186 2.91 8.72 -7.38
CA TRP A 186 2.97 7.57 -6.48
C TRP A 186 2.46 7.94 -5.10
N ALA A 187 1.46 7.21 -4.63
CA ALA A 187 1.11 7.19 -3.22
C ALA A 187 2.06 6.26 -2.46
N THR A 188 2.46 6.67 -1.27
CA THR A 188 3.23 5.87 -0.32
C THR A 188 2.46 5.80 1.00
N LEU A 189 2.24 4.59 1.50
CA LEU A 189 1.76 4.32 2.84
C LEU A 189 2.83 3.53 3.60
N THR A 190 3.14 3.95 4.83
CA THR A 190 4.06 3.23 5.71
C THR A 190 3.71 3.45 7.17
N LEU A 191 4.34 2.69 8.06
CA LEU A 191 4.17 2.79 9.49
C LEU A 191 5.49 3.21 10.13
N THR A 192 5.45 4.21 11.00
CA THR A 192 6.59 4.57 11.86
C THR A 192 6.31 4.19 13.30
N THR A 193 7.38 3.91 14.04
CA THR A 193 7.36 3.63 15.48
C THR A 193 8.50 4.41 16.15
N ALA A 194 8.65 4.31 17.48
CA ALA A 194 9.83 4.81 18.17
C ALA A 194 11.17 4.20 17.68
N LEU A 195 11.15 3.06 16.97
CA LEU A 195 12.34 2.43 16.37
C LEU A 195 12.66 2.97 14.96
N SER A 196 11.77 3.74 14.36
CA SER A 196 12.00 4.36 13.05
C SER A 196 12.96 5.53 13.18
N ASN A 197 13.89 5.66 12.24
CA ASN A 197 14.79 6.82 12.15
C ASN A 197 14.49 7.66 10.90
N ASP A 198 15.01 8.89 10.88
CA ASP A 198 14.75 9.85 9.80
C ASP A 198 15.27 9.38 8.44
N GLN A 199 16.35 8.59 8.41
CA GLN A 199 16.88 8.06 7.16
C GLN A 199 15.93 7.03 6.55
N ASP A 200 15.41 6.10 7.36
CA ASP A 200 14.42 5.12 6.92
C ASP A 200 13.16 5.82 6.39
N LEU A 201 12.72 6.90 7.04
CA LEU A 201 11.59 7.70 6.57
C LEU A 201 11.89 8.41 5.24
N ARG A 202 13.08 9.00 5.06
CA ARG A 202 13.47 9.60 3.76
C ARG A 202 13.48 8.58 2.64
N ILE A 203 13.98 7.37 2.89
CA ILE A 203 13.97 6.27 1.92
C ILE A 203 12.53 5.84 1.62
N ALA A 204 11.71 5.63 2.67
CA ALA A 204 10.31 5.25 2.51
C ALA A 204 9.51 6.27 1.68
N LEU A 205 9.74 7.57 1.92
CA LEU A 205 9.12 8.67 1.19
C LEU A 205 9.74 8.90 -0.20
N GLY A 206 10.82 8.20 -0.55
CA GLY A 206 11.47 8.29 -1.87
C GLY A 206 12.22 9.60 -2.07
N VAL A 207 12.57 10.28 -0.97
CA VAL A 207 13.46 11.43 -0.95
C VAL A 207 14.89 10.98 -1.18
N GLU A 208 15.27 9.87 -0.54
CA GLU A 208 16.61 9.27 -0.60
C GLU A 208 16.52 7.87 -1.23
N LYS A 209 17.58 7.47 -1.95
CA LYS A 209 17.72 6.08 -2.41
C LYS A 209 18.40 5.24 -1.33
N PRO A 210 18.05 3.94 -1.20
CA PRO A 210 18.79 3.04 -0.33
C PRO A 210 20.25 2.92 -0.78
N ALA A 211 21.15 2.52 0.13
CA ALA A 211 22.57 2.35 -0.16
C ALA A 211 22.84 1.37 -1.32
N GLN A 212 22.00 0.35 -1.44
CA GLN A 212 21.92 -0.51 -2.61
C GLN A 212 20.45 -0.77 -2.93
N SER A 213 20.03 -0.48 -4.16
CA SER A 213 18.66 -0.64 -4.60
C SER A 213 18.44 -1.98 -5.30
N LEU A 214 17.20 -2.46 -5.32
CA LEU A 214 16.82 -3.69 -6.00
C LEU A 214 17.08 -3.61 -7.51
N ALA A 215 16.93 -2.41 -8.10
CA ALA A 215 17.24 -2.12 -9.51
C ALA A 215 18.72 -2.35 -9.88
N GLU A 216 19.64 -2.26 -8.91
CA GLU A 216 21.08 -2.48 -9.12
C GLU A 216 21.46 -3.97 -8.96
N THR A 217 20.50 -4.83 -8.65
CA THR A 217 20.71 -6.26 -8.48
C THR A 217 20.14 -7.08 -9.63
N LYS A 218 20.52 -8.37 -9.68
CA LYS A 218 19.91 -9.36 -10.59
C LYS A 218 18.79 -10.17 -9.91
N LYS A 219 18.40 -9.83 -8.68
CA LYS A 219 17.46 -10.64 -7.87
C LYS A 219 16.12 -10.85 -8.59
N LEU A 220 15.48 -9.79 -9.08
CA LEU A 220 14.19 -9.91 -9.77
C LEU A 220 14.29 -10.71 -11.08
N PRO A 221 15.21 -10.39 -12.02
CA PRO A 221 15.41 -11.22 -13.21
C PRO A 221 15.71 -12.69 -12.89
N GLU A 222 16.49 -12.97 -11.85
CA GLU A 222 16.80 -14.33 -11.41
C GLU A 222 15.57 -15.06 -10.86
N LEU A 223 14.74 -14.39 -10.04
CA LEU A 223 13.49 -14.96 -9.53
C LEU A 223 12.52 -15.27 -10.67
N ILE A 224 12.30 -14.31 -11.58
CA ILE A 224 11.44 -14.49 -12.76
C ILE A 224 11.90 -15.69 -13.58
N LYS A 225 13.21 -15.80 -13.85
CA LYS A 225 13.78 -16.91 -14.60
C LYS A 225 13.65 -18.24 -13.85
N THR A 226 13.96 -18.26 -12.56
CA THR A 226 13.97 -19.47 -11.74
C THR A 226 12.59 -20.09 -11.63
N PHE A 227 11.57 -19.26 -11.42
CA PHE A 227 10.19 -19.70 -11.25
C PHE A 227 9.35 -19.62 -12.54
N SER A 228 9.95 -19.23 -13.66
CA SER A 228 9.26 -19.07 -14.96
C SER A 228 8.04 -18.15 -14.88
N LEU A 229 8.17 -17.04 -14.15
CA LEU A 229 7.13 -16.01 -14.03
C LEU A 229 7.00 -15.21 -15.34
N ASP A 230 5.83 -14.62 -15.58
CA ASP A 230 5.58 -13.79 -16.76
C ASP A 230 6.24 -12.39 -16.69
N GLY A 231 6.70 -12.00 -15.49
CA GLY A 231 7.35 -10.71 -15.24
C GLY A 231 6.41 -9.52 -15.11
N ASN A 232 5.09 -9.75 -15.13
CA ASN A 232 4.11 -8.68 -14.90
C ASN A 232 4.06 -8.33 -13.41
N SER A 233 3.97 -9.36 -12.57
CA SER A 233 4.09 -9.26 -11.12
C SER A 233 5.12 -10.25 -10.58
N VAL A 234 5.81 -9.87 -9.49
CA VAL A 234 6.86 -10.68 -8.84
C VAL A 234 6.78 -10.48 -7.33
N GLY A 235 6.81 -11.56 -6.56
CA GLY A 235 6.87 -11.57 -5.10
C GLY A 235 6.90 -12.98 -4.53
#